data_AF-A0A482WL40-F1
#
_entry.id   AF-A0A482WL40-F1
#
_cell.length_a   1.000
_cell.length_b   1.000
_cell.length_c   1.000
_cell.angle_alpha   90.00
_cell.angle_beta   90.00
_cell.angle_gamma   90.00
#
_symmetry.space_group_name_H-M   'P 1'
#
loop_
_entity.id
_entity.type
_entity.pdbx_description
1 polymer ?
#
loop_
_entity_poly.entity_id
_entity_poly.type
_entity_poly.pdbx_seq_one_letter_code
_entity_poly.pdbx_strand_id
1 'polypeptide(L)'
;MTVAAILHDTAVINHENHTVADQDAMPMTTAVADLTNVNHVVDLTNVNHVVDLTNVNHVVDLTNVNHVVDLTNVNHVVDLTNVNHVVDLTNVNHVVDLTNVNHVVDLTNVNHLVVDWINVVPLKSRATRLS
;
A
#
# COMPACT_ATOMS: atom_id res chain seq x y z
N MET A 1 6.83 4.59 -21.38
CA MET A 1 5.51 5.22 -21.66
C MET A 1 4.46 4.29 -21.08
N THR A 2 3.86 4.67 -19.95
CA THR A 2 2.40 4.77 -19.71
C THR A 2 2.24 5.79 -18.56
N VAL A 3 1.28 6.69 -18.71
CA VAL A 3 0.99 7.86 -17.86
C VAL A 3 -0.38 7.61 -17.22
N ALA A 4 -0.53 7.86 -15.92
CA ALA A 4 -1.71 8.50 -15.31
C ALA A 4 -1.52 8.68 -13.78
N ALA A 5 -0.59 9.53 -13.36
CA ALA A 5 -0.59 10.01 -11.98
C ALA A 5 -1.50 11.25 -11.93
N ILE A 6 -2.80 11.10 -11.59
CA ILE A 6 -3.62 12.26 -11.20
C ILE A 6 -3.25 12.57 -9.75
N LEU A 7 -2.14 13.29 -9.56
CA LEU A 7 -1.81 13.89 -8.27
C LEU A 7 -2.59 15.18 -8.11
N HIS A 8 -3.49 15.21 -7.13
CA HIS A 8 -3.64 16.41 -6.32
C HIS A 8 -2.89 16.10 -5.02
N ASP A 9 -1.65 16.61 -4.97
CA ASP A 9 -0.67 16.68 -3.87
C ASP A 9 -0.75 15.63 -2.75
N THR A 10 0.26 14.74 -2.65
CA THR A 10 0.84 14.20 -1.38
C THR A 10 1.84 13.05 -1.54
N ALA A 11 1.83 12.31 -2.65
CA ALA A 11 2.69 11.12 -2.78
C ALA A 11 4.07 11.45 -3.37
N VAL A 12 5.17 11.10 -2.68
CA VAL A 12 6.50 11.03 -3.30
C VAL A 12 6.59 9.69 -4.04
N ILE A 13 6.33 9.70 -5.35
CA ILE A 13 6.51 8.53 -6.23
C ILE A 13 7.76 8.79 -7.08
N ASN A 14 8.92 8.39 -6.56
CA ASN A 14 10.21 8.58 -7.21
C ASN A 14 10.50 7.45 -8.20
N HIS A 15 10.49 7.77 -9.50
CA HIS A 15 11.32 7.03 -10.48
C HIS A 15 12.76 7.57 -10.45
N GLU A 16 12.91 8.89 -10.42
CA GLU A 16 14.00 9.73 -9.94
C GLU A 16 13.38 11.15 -9.86
N ASN A 17 13.78 11.93 -8.86
CA ASN A 17 13.42 13.32 -8.56
C ASN A 17 12.23 13.62 -7.63
N HIS A 18 12.54 14.60 -6.78
CA HIS A 18 11.97 15.02 -5.50
C HIS A 18 10.72 15.90 -5.66
N THR A 19 9.64 15.64 -4.93
CA THR A 19 8.59 16.63 -4.65
C THR A 19 8.03 16.42 -3.24
N VAL A 20 8.44 17.26 -2.28
CA VAL A 20 7.87 17.34 -0.93
C VAL A 20 6.84 18.48 -0.90
N ALA A 21 5.61 18.20 -0.46
CA ALA A 21 4.57 19.20 -0.24
C ALA A 21 4.06 19.15 1.22
N ASP A 22 3.68 20.33 1.71
CA ASP A 22 3.37 20.72 3.09
C ASP A 22 2.04 20.12 3.63
N GLN A 23 2.05 19.64 4.87
CA GLN A 23 1.07 18.69 5.44
C GLN A 23 -0.20 19.30 6.09
N ASP A 24 -0.34 20.62 6.17
CA ASP A 24 -1.29 21.22 7.14
C ASP A 24 -2.71 21.60 6.63
N ALA A 25 -3.11 21.25 5.40
CA ALA A 25 -4.50 21.44 4.94
C ALA A 25 -4.85 20.66 3.65
N MET A 26 -5.03 19.33 3.70
CA MET A 26 -5.07 18.55 2.43
C MET A 26 -6.45 17.94 2.11
N PRO A 27 -6.99 18.19 0.89
CA PRO A 27 -8.16 17.48 0.39
C PRO A 27 -7.83 16.02 0.10
N MET A 28 -8.78 15.12 0.38
CA MET A 28 -8.65 13.68 0.14
C MET A 28 -8.30 13.37 -1.32
N THR A 29 -7.22 12.63 -1.57
CA THR A 29 -6.83 12.19 -2.92
C THR A 29 -7.82 11.12 -3.39
N THR A 30 -8.37 11.29 -4.59
CA THR A 30 -9.42 10.40 -5.12
C THR A 30 -8.92 9.02 -5.51
N ALA A 31 -7.75 8.92 -6.14
CA ALA A 31 -7.15 7.63 -6.50
C ALA A 31 -5.65 7.73 -6.84
N VAL A 32 -4.92 6.66 -6.57
CA VAL A 32 -3.59 6.33 -7.11
C VAL A 32 -3.76 5.03 -7.90
N ALA A 33 -3.36 5.00 -9.17
CA ALA A 33 -3.61 3.85 -10.04
C ALA A 33 -2.42 3.59 -10.98
N ASP A 34 -2.28 2.33 -11.39
CA ASP A 34 -1.39 1.86 -12.44
C ASP A 34 0.10 2.19 -12.25
N LEU A 35 0.61 2.09 -11.02
CA LEU A 35 2.04 2.25 -10.74
C LEU A 35 2.77 0.94 -11.06
N THR A 36 3.75 1.00 -11.96
CA THR A 36 4.57 -0.15 -12.33
C THR A 36 6.06 0.18 -12.32
N ASN A 37 6.88 -0.74 -11.82
CA ASN A 37 8.35 -0.60 -11.75
C ASN A 37 8.78 0.64 -10.96
N VAL A 38 8.28 0.76 -9.72
CA VAL A 38 8.54 1.91 -8.85
C VAL A 38 9.58 1.54 -7.79
N ASN A 39 10.54 2.43 -7.56
CA ASN A 39 11.54 2.21 -6.51
C ASN A 39 10.95 2.48 -5.13
N HIS A 40 10.33 3.63 -4.92
CA HIS A 40 9.68 3.94 -3.65
C HIS A 40 8.34 4.62 -3.87
N VAL A 41 7.38 4.23 -3.04
CA VAL A 41 6.12 4.92 -2.81
C VAL A 41 6.16 5.33 -1.35
N VAL A 42 6.16 6.62 -1.06
CA VAL A 42 6.37 7.15 0.28
C VAL A 42 5.25 8.14 0.62
N ASP A 43 4.75 8.06 1.85
CA ASP A 43 3.84 9.02 2.50
C ASP A 43 2.48 9.19 1.79
N LEU A 44 1.79 8.08 1.48
CA LEU A 44 0.41 8.16 0.97
C LEU A 44 -0.57 8.33 2.12
N THR A 45 -1.17 9.51 2.22
CA THR A 45 -2.11 9.85 3.29
C THR A 45 -3.47 10.28 2.74
N ASN A 46 -4.56 9.86 3.39
CA ASN A 46 -5.94 10.25 3.03
C ASN A 46 -6.31 9.93 1.57
N VAL A 47 -6.08 8.69 1.16
CA VAL A 47 -6.33 8.21 -0.21
C VAL A 47 -7.61 7.37 -0.27
N ASN A 48 -8.49 7.68 -1.22
CA ASN A 48 -9.71 6.88 -1.41
C ASN A 48 -9.42 5.50 -2.03
N HIS A 49 -8.63 5.45 -3.10
CA HIS A 49 -8.32 4.19 -3.78
C HIS A 49 -6.84 4.12 -4.17
N VAL A 50 -6.20 3.00 -3.85
CA VAL A 50 -4.94 2.56 -4.45
C VAL A 50 -5.30 1.32 -5.26
N VAL A 51 -5.26 1.43 -6.59
CA VAL A 51 -5.77 0.35 -7.45
C VAL A 51 -4.67 -0.65 -7.73
N ASP A 52 -3.65 -0.30 -8.53
CA ASP A 52 -2.63 -1.29 -8.92
C ASP A 52 -1.21 -0.77 -8.65
N LEU A 53 -0.48 -1.46 -7.76
CA LEU A 53 0.96 -1.28 -7.53
C LEU A 53 1.69 -2.57 -7.89
N THR A 54 2.51 -2.53 -8.95
CA THR A 54 3.23 -3.68 -9.46
C THR A 54 4.74 -3.45 -9.52
N ASN A 55 5.52 -4.43 -9.06
CA ASN A 55 6.99 -4.40 -9.04
C ASN A 55 7.51 -3.15 -8.29
N VAL A 56 7.13 -3.05 -7.00
CA VAL A 56 7.53 -1.93 -6.13
C VAL A 56 8.60 -2.39 -5.17
N ASN A 57 9.73 -1.68 -5.08
CA ASN A 57 10.77 -2.05 -4.12
C ASN A 57 10.35 -1.71 -2.68
N HIS A 58 9.89 -0.49 -2.43
CA HIS A 58 9.46 -0.08 -1.10
C HIS A 58 8.16 0.70 -1.16
N VAL A 59 7.23 0.30 -0.30
CA VAL A 59 6.04 1.07 0.07
C VAL A 59 6.22 1.46 1.53
N VAL A 60 6.31 2.76 1.77
CA VAL A 60 6.53 3.34 3.10
C VAL A 60 5.34 4.23 3.40
N ASP A 61 4.71 3.97 4.54
CA ASP A 61 3.64 4.76 5.15
C ASP A 61 2.43 4.98 4.25
N LEU A 62 1.48 4.04 4.29
CA LEU A 62 0.12 4.21 3.78
C LEU A 62 -0.84 4.43 4.94
N THR A 63 -1.38 5.64 5.04
CA THR A 63 -2.22 6.06 6.17
C THR A 63 -3.60 6.53 5.70
N ASN A 64 -4.65 6.06 6.36
CA ASN A 64 -6.05 6.43 6.07
C ASN A 64 -6.44 6.15 4.60
N VAL A 65 -6.29 4.88 4.19
CA VAL A 65 -6.62 4.44 2.83
C VAL A 65 -7.96 3.70 2.83
N ASN A 66 -8.91 4.10 2.00
CA ASN A 66 -10.21 3.43 1.96
C ASN A 66 -10.14 2.06 1.26
N HIS A 67 -9.48 1.99 0.11
CA HIS A 67 -9.34 0.73 -0.62
C HIS A 67 -7.94 0.61 -1.21
N VAL A 68 -7.34 -0.55 -0.99
CA VAL A 68 -6.17 -1.04 -1.71
C VAL A 68 -6.64 -2.26 -2.49
N VAL A 69 -6.56 -2.20 -3.83
CA VAL A 69 -7.02 -3.32 -4.67
C VAL A 69 -5.89 -4.33 -4.79
N ASP A 70 -4.84 -4.03 -5.57
CA ASP A 70 -3.78 -5.00 -5.86
C ASP A 70 -2.38 -4.45 -5.53
N LEU A 71 -1.67 -5.15 -4.63
CA LEU A 71 -0.21 -5.02 -4.44
C LEU A 71 0.48 -6.30 -4.91
N THR A 72 1.24 -6.20 -6.00
CA THR A 72 1.90 -7.35 -6.62
C THR A 72 3.41 -7.16 -6.74
N ASN A 73 4.18 -8.16 -6.31
CA ASN A 73 5.65 -8.16 -6.34
C ASN A 73 6.23 -6.96 -5.59
N VAL A 74 5.88 -6.82 -4.32
CA VAL A 74 6.39 -5.75 -3.45
C VAL A 74 7.49 -6.29 -2.54
N ASN A 75 8.68 -5.67 -2.56
CA ASN A 75 9.77 -6.17 -1.70
C ASN A 75 9.54 -5.81 -0.23
N HIS A 76 9.22 -4.56 0.07
CA HIS A 76 8.97 -4.15 1.44
C HIS A 76 7.76 -3.23 1.52
N VAL A 77 6.91 -3.53 2.50
CA VAL A 77 5.86 -2.68 2.99
C VAL A 77 6.19 -2.37 4.44
N VAL A 78 6.44 -1.10 4.76
CA VAL A 78 6.83 -0.71 6.12
C VAL A 78 5.57 -0.61 6.97
N ASP A 79 4.77 0.45 6.78
CA ASP A 79 3.57 0.67 7.60
C ASP A 79 2.31 0.83 6.74
N LEU A 80 1.28 0.02 7.04
CA LEU A 80 -0.10 0.22 6.59
C LEU A 80 -0.98 0.48 7.80
N THR A 81 -1.50 1.70 7.88
CA THR A 81 -2.30 2.17 9.02
C THR A 81 -3.68 2.66 8.59
N ASN A 82 -4.73 2.21 9.28
CA ASN A 82 -6.11 2.60 9.03
C ASN A 82 -6.54 2.34 7.58
N VAL A 83 -6.38 1.11 7.11
CA VAL A 83 -6.80 0.68 5.77
C VAL A 83 -8.15 -0.03 5.86
N ASN A 84 -9.17 0.47 5.16
CA ASN A 84 -10.51 -0.12 5.28
C ASN A 84 -10.63 -1.46 4.55
N HIS A 85 -10.12 -1.56 3.33
CA HIS A 85 -10.15 -2.80 2.56
C HIS A 85 -8.86 -2.99 1.80
N VAL A 86 -8.37 -4.22 1.83
CA VAL A 86 -7.30 -4.70 0.99
C VAL A 86 -7.83 -5.92 0.24
N VAL A 87 -7.82 -5.87 -1.09
CA VAL A 87 -8.30 -6.99 -1.89
C VAL A 87 -7.19 -8.03 -1.96
N ASP A 88 -6.12 -7.77 -2.72
CA ASP A 88 -5.07 -8.75 -2.95
C ASP A 88 -3.67 -8.23 -2.60
N LEU A 89 -2.94 -8.99 -1.77
CA LEU A 89 -1.49 -8.89 -1.60
C LEU A 89 -0.82 -10.14 -2.15
N THR A 90 -0.04 -9.98 -3.21
CA THR A 90 0.61 -11.09 -3.90
C THR A 90 2.13 -10.89 -4.01
N ASN A 91 2.89 -11.92 -3.62
CA ASN A 91 4.36 -11.92 -3.68
C ASN A 91 4.98 -10.73 -2.93
N VAL A 92 4.61 -10.57 -1.65
CA VAL A 92 5.17 -9.52 -0.79
C VAL A 92 6.26 -10.12 0.09
N ASN A 93 7.49 -9.61 0.02
CA ASN A 93 8.57 -10.22 0.81
C ASN A 93 8.46 -9.86 2.30
N HIS A 94 8.30 -8.59 2.64
CA HIS A 94 8.17 -8.17 4.04
C HIS A 94 7.06 -7.15 4.23
N VAL A 95 6.29 -7.36 5.29
CA VAL A 95 5.37 -6.37 5.85
C VAL A 95 5.67 -6.19 7.33
N VAL A 96 6.04 -4.97 7.73
CA VAL A 96 6.59 -4.68 9.05
C VAL A 96 5.54 -4.24 10.06
N ASP A 97 4.56 -3.45 9.64
CA ASP A 97 3.43 -3.06 10.48
C ASP A 97 2.13 -3.00 9.66
N LEU A 98 1.15 -3.76 10.13
CA LEU A 98 -0.23 -3.65 9.67
C LEU A 98 -1.11 -3.38 10.89
N THR A 99 -1.64 -2.17 10.93
CA THR A 99 -2.44 -1.66 12.04
C THR A 99 -3.78 -1.14 11.53
N ASN A 100 -4.87 -1.53 12.21
CA ASN A 100 -6.23 -1.11 11.87
C ASN A 100 -6.63 -1.42 10.42
N VAL A 101 -6.27 -2.62 9.93
CA VAL A 101 -6.73 -3.11 8.63
C VAL A 101 -8.06 -3.85 8.78
N ASN A 102 -9.13 -3.24 8.30
CA ASN A 102 -10.48 -3.72 8.58
C ASN A 102 -10.83 -5.00 7.82
N HIS A 103 -10.44 -5.14 6.54
CA HIS A 103 -10.69 -6.35 5.76
C HIS A 103 -9.52 -6.64 4.82
N VAL A 104 -9.10 -7.91 4.79
CA VAL A 104 -8.20 -8.44 3.76
C VAL A 104 -8.83 -9.66 3.11
N VAL A 105 -8.89 -9.68 1.77
CA VAL A 105 -9.51 -10.76 0.99
C VAL A 105 -8.51 -11.87 0.66
N ASP A 106 -7.37 -11.55 0.04
CA ASP A 106 -6.31 -12.51 -0.32
C ASP A 106 -4.93 -12.06 0.15
N LEU A 107 -4.16 -13.02 0.66
CA LEU A 107 -2.75 -12.91 1.03
C LEU A 107 -2.02 -14.13 0.46
N THR A 108 -1.33 -13.93 -0.65
CA THR A 108 -0.61 -14.98 -1.36
C THR A 108 0.88 -14.69 -1.41
N ASN A 109 1.71 -15.67 -1.03
CA ASN A 109 3.18 -15.57 -1.02
C ASN A 109 3.70 -14.35 -0.24
N VAL A 110 3.15 -14.09 0.93
CA VAL A 110 3.70 -13.11 1.88
C VAL A 110 4.70 -13.82 2.77
N ASN A 111 6.00 -13.49 2.65
CA ASN A 111 7.06 -14.23 3.35
C ASN A 111 7.14 -13.86 4.83
N HIS A 112 7.09 -12.57 5.14
CA HIS A 112 7.08 -12.06 6.51
C HIS A 112 5.97 -11.03 6.67
N LEU A 113 5.12 -11.24 7.69
CA LEU A 113 3.98 -10.39 7.99
C LEU A 113 3.87 -10.20 9.50
N VAL A 114 4.06 -8.96 9.94
CA VAL A 114 3.82 -8.52 11.31
C VAL A 114 2.51 -7.73 11.33
N VAL A 115 1.61 -8.07 12.24
CA VAL A 115 0.27 -7.47 12.34
C VAL A 115 -0.07 -7.23 13.80
N ASP A 116 -0.48 -6.01 14.13
CA ASP A 116 -1.03 -5.72 15.46
C ASP A 116 -2.53 -6.03 15.48
N TRP A 117 -3.27 -5.56 14.45
CA TRP A 117 -4.69 -5.84 14.31
C TRP A 117 -5.15 -5.86 12.85
N ILE A 118 -5.75 -6.99 12.45
CA ILE A 118 -6.30 -7.22 11.12
C ILE A 118 -7.52 -8.14 11.22
N ASN A 119 -8.64 -7.80 10.56
CA ASN A 119 -9.69 -8.79 10.32
C ASN A 119 -9.51 -9.39 8.92
N VAL A 120 -8.91 -10.58 8.87
CA VAL A 120 -8.79 -11.35 7.63
C VAL A 120 -10.07 -12.15 7.42
N VAL A 121 -10.68 -12.05 6.24
CA VAL A 121 -11.74 -12.97 5.80
C VAL A 121 -11.05 -14.04 4.94
N PRO A 122 -10.76 -15.24 5.46
CA PRO A 122 -9.82 -16.13 4.80
C PRO A 122 -10.47 -16.88 3.63
N LEU A 123 -9.93 -16.69 2.43
CA LEU A 123 -9.96 -17.69 1.37
C LEU A 123 -8.52 -18.06 1.04
N LYS A 124 -8.02 -19.14 1.65
CA LYS A 124 -6.69 -19.75 1.44
C LYS A 124 -5.46 -18.90 1.85
N SER A 125 -5.35 -18.51 3.11
CA SER A 125 -4.10 -17.93 3.62
C SER A 125 -3.09 -19.01 4.02
N ARG A 126 -1.84 -18.89 3.54
CA ARG A 126 -0.65 -19.55 4.09
C ARG A 126 0.28 -18.48 4.63
N ALA A 127 -0.19 -17.70 5.62
CA ALA A 127 0.62 -16.69 6.30
C ALA A 127 1.28 -17.30 7.53
N THR A 128 2.61 -17.20 7.64
CA THR A 128 3.32 -17.61 8.86
C THR A 128 3.26 -16.45 9.85
N ARG A 129 2.35 -16.54 10.82
CA ARG A 129 2.26 -15.54 11.90
C ARG A 129 3.41 -15.79 12.88
N LEU A 130 4.37 -14.87 12.95
CA LEU A 130 5.37 -14.87 14.02
C LEU A 130 4.89 -13.91 15.11
N SER A 131 4.76 -14.44 16.33
CA SER A 131 4.44 -13.71 17.56
C SER A 131 5.69 -13.18 18.25
#